data_AF-A0ABD0QHS5-F1
#
_entry.id   AF-A0ABD0QHS5-F1
#
_cell.length_a   1.000
_cell.length_b   1.000
_cell.length_c   1.000
_cell.angle_alpha   90.00
_cell.angle_beta   90.00
_cell.angle_gamma   90.00
#
_symmetry.space_group_name_H-M   'P 1'
#
loop_
_entity.id
_entity.type
_entity.pdbx_description
1 polymer ?
#
loop_
_entity_poly.entity_id
_entity_poly.type
_entity_poly.pdbx_seq_one_letter_code
_entity_poly.pdbx_strand_id
1 'polypeptide(L)' 'MASIYPPSLEDSTEVKEGFLCPLCLKDLQSFYQLQGHYEEEHSGDNRHVGGQLK' A
#
# COMPACT_ATOMS: atom_id res chain seq x y z
N MET A 1 -25.98 -22.33 -25.63
CA MET A 1 -25.36 -21.05 -25.22
C MET A 1 -23.91 -21.37 -24.89
N ALA A 2 -22.96 -20.72 -25.57
CA ALA A 2 -21.54 -21.07 -25.60
C ALA A 2 -20.74 -20.47 -24.43
N SER A 3 -19.55 -21.06 -24.21
CA SER A 3 -18.43 -20.69 -23.31
C SER A 3 -18.64 -21.07 -21.84
N ILE A 4 -17.99 -22.11 -21.28
CA ILE A 4 -16.54 -22.32 -21.09
C ILE A 4 -15.83 -21.01 -20.73
N TYR A 5 -15.76 -20.69 -19.43
CA TYR A 5 -14.53 -20.56 -18.61
C TYR A 5 -14.93 -19.98 -17.24
N PRO A 6 -14.56 -20.61 -16.10
CA PRO A 6 -14.52 -19.89 -14.84
C PRO A 6 -13.39 -18.85 -14.92
N PRO A 7 -13.55 -17.60 -14.43
CA PRO A 7 -12.38 -16.84 -14.05
C PRO A 7 -11.74 -17.55 -12.86
N SER A 8 -10.78 -18.40 -13.18
CA SER A 8 -9.58 -18.66 -12.38
C SER A 8 -9.04 -17.33 -11.85
N LEU A 9 -8.34 -17.40 -10.71
CA LEU A 9 -7.62 -16.36 -9.94
C LEU A 9 -8.26 -16.23 -8.53
N GLU A 10 -8.25 -17.26 -7.68
CA GLU A 10 -7.04 -17.79 -7.02
C GLU A 10 -5.74 -17.19 -7.54
N ASP A 11 -5.53 -15.92 -7.23
CA ASP A 11 -4.20 -15.36 -7.05
C ASP A 11 -4.32 -14.66 -5.70
N SER A 12 -4.07 -15.35 -4.58
CA SER A 12 -2.72 -15.48 -4.03
C SER A 12 -1.92 -14.17 -4.01
N THR A 13 -2.58 -13.02 -4.09
CA THR A 13 -2.16 -11.93 -3.25
C THR A 13 -2.54 -12.36 -1.84
N GLU A 14 -1.69 -13.16 -1.21
CA GLU A 14 -1.20 -12.67 0.07
C GLU A 14 -0.78 -11.24 -0.28
N VAL A 15 -1.71 -10.29 -0.09
CA VAL A 15 -1.38 -8.89 -0.13
C VAL A 15 -0.37 -8.88 0.99
N LYS A 16 0.90 -8.90 0.59
CA LYS A 16 1.99 -8.84 1.51
C LYS A 16 1.91 -7.37 1.90
N GLU A 17 0.96 -7.09 2.80
CA GLU A 17 0.85 -5.90 3.61
C GLU A 17 2.08 -5.93 4.53
N GLY A 18 3.25 -6.02 3.91
CA GLY A 18 4.53 -5.73 4.51
C GLY A 18 4.59 -4.24 4.74
N PHE A 19 5.68 -3.81 5.35
CA PHE A 19 5.84 -2.44 5.80
C PHE A 19 6.10 -1.48 4.63
N LEU A 20 5.13 -1.36 3.72
CA LEU A 20 5.15 -0.47 2.58
C LEU A 20 4.78 0.94 3.02
N CYS A 21 5.57 1.92 2.60
CA CYS A 21 5.21 3.31 2.81
C CYS A 21 4.00 3.69 1.95
N PRO A 22 2.88 4.20 2.51
CA PRO A 22 1.69 4.52 1.72
C PRO A 22 1.87 5.75 0.81
N LEU A 23 2.92 6.55 1.03
CA LEU A 23 3.17 7.77 0.27
C LEU A 23 4.05 7.55 -0.97
N CYS A 24 5.00 6.61 -0.89
CA CYS A 24 5.96 6.35 -1.96
C CYS A 24 6.05 4.86 -2.37
N LEU A 25 5.24 4.00 -1.75
CA LEU A 25 5.19 2.55 -1.99
C LEU A 25 6.54 1.84 -1.82
N LYS A 26 7.41 2.40 -0.98
CA LYS A 26 8.71 1.81 -0.67
C LYS A 26 8.55 0.62 0.26
N ASP A 27 9.08 -0.54 -0.14
CA ASP A 27 9.12 -1.74 0.69
C ASP A 27 10.16 -1.59 1.80
N LEU A 28 9.71 -1.79 3.04
CA LEU A 28 10.56 -1.75 4.22
C LEU A 28 10.41 -3.05 4.99
N GLN A 29 11.47 -3.41 5.72
CA GLN A 29 11.59 -4.76 6.29
C GLN A 29 11.07 -4.84 7.73
N SER A 30 10.68 -3.72 8.33
CA SER A 30 10.21 -3.63 9.72
C SER A 30 9.37 -2.38 9.98
N PHE A 31 8.48 -2.47 10.98
CA PHE A 31 7.72 -1.35 11.48
C PHE A 31 8.60 -0.15 11.85
N TYR A 32 9.73 -0.38 12.55
CA TYR A 32 10.63 0.71 12.96
C TYR A 32 11.27 1.44 11.77
N GLN A 33 11.59 0.70 10.70
CA GLN A 33 12.11 1.30 9.47
C GLN A 33 11.03 2.08 8.73
N LEU A 34 9.80 1.57 8.68
CA LEU A 34 8.66 2.28 8.11
C LEU A 34 8.33 3.55 8.88
N GLN A 35 8.30 3.47 10.19
CA GLN A 35 8.06 4.62 11.04
C GLN A 35 9.14 5.69 10.84
N GLY A 36 10.42 5.32 10.97
CA GLY A 36 11.53 6.26 10.75
C GLY A 36 11.52 6.85 9.34
N HIS A 37 11.27 6.04 8.31
CA HIS A 37 11.15 6.52 6.93
C HIS A 37 9.99 7.51 6.77
N TYR A 38 8.83 7.21 7.34
CA TYR A 38 7.68 8.11 7.30
C TYR A 38 7.95 9.42 8.05
N GLU A 39 8.57 9.35 9.23
CA GLU A 39 8.87 10.53 10.03
C GLU A 39 10.04 11.36 9.47
N GLU A 40 11.08 10.78 8.88
CA GLU A 40 12.22 11.56 8.37
C GLU A 40 11.99 12.08 6.95
N GLU A 41 11.48 11.23 6.06
CA GLU A 41 11.32 11.55 4.64
C GLU A 41 9.97 12.23 4.35
N HIS A 42 8.95 11.96 5.17
CA HIS A 42 7.59 12.44 4.96
C HIS A 42 7.02 13.34 6.08
N SER A 43 7.72 13.59 7.21
CA SER A 43 7.25 14.59 8.21
C SER A 43 7.08 16.00 7.63
N GLY A 44 7.77 16.31 6.54
CA GLY A 44 7.66 17.59 5.83
C GLY A 44 6.44 17.69 4.92
N ASP A 45 5.87 16.56 4.48
CA ASP A 45 4.70 16.50 3.62
C ASP A 45 3.43 16.26 4.46
N ASN A 46 3.26 17.05 5.52
CA ASN A 46 1.97 17.21 6.18
C ASN A 46 1.03 18.04 5.29
N ARG A 47 0.82 17.60 4.04
CA ARG A 47 -0.09 18.24 3.10
C ARG A 47 -1.22 17.28 2.74
N HIS A 48 -2.09 17.12 3.73
CA HIS A 48 -3.53 16.95 3.55
C HIS A 48 -3.99 15.65 2.90
N VAL A 49 -3.88 14.51 3.59
CA VAL A 49 -4.76 13.36 3.30
C VAL A 49 -6.08 13.39 4.10
N GLY A 50 -6.29 14.44 4.89
CA GLY A 50 -7.53 14.68 5.62
C GLY A 50 -8.42 15.73 4.97
N GLY A 51 -9.24 15.32 4.00
CA GLY A 51 -10.50 16.00 3.71
C GLY A 51 -10.47 17.02 2.58
N GLN A 52 -10.91 16.60 1.39
CA GLN A 52 -12.11 17.15 0.75
C GLN A 52 -12.66 16.07 -0.18
N LEU A 53 -13.41 15.11 0.38
CA LEU A 53 -14.52 14.54 -0.37
C LEU A 53 -15.50 15.70 -0.56
N LYS A 54 -15.61 16.21 -1.79
CA LYS A 54 -16.65 17.13 -2.21
C LYS A 54 -17.19 16.68 -3.56
#